data_AF-A0A9E4CTX5-F1
#
_entry.id   AF-A0A9E4CTX5-F1
#
_cell.length_a   1.000
_cell.length_b   1.000
_cell.length_c   1.000
_cell.angle_alpha   90.00
_cell.angle_beta   90.00
_cell.angle_gamma   90.00
#
_symmetry.space_group_name_H-M   'P 1'
#
loop_
_entity.id
_entity.type
_entity.pdbx_description
1 polymer ?
#
loop_
_entity_poly.entity_id
_entity_poly.type
_entity_poly.pdbx_seq_one_letter_code
_entity_poly.pdbx_strand_id
1 'polypeptide(L)'
;MTTTAAAPPAPAVHPMTGADWARWALPGAVWGTSFFFIAEALDGFPAAVVTPLRVGLGFLTLGLFPAARRTRVTGADRWRIILLGTIWMAIPLSLFPFAEQHVSSSVTGMLNGGTPIFVTIVAAALARRAPHARQVVGLLLGLAGVVLIALPTAGDGGNSLGGIGLILLALVFYGFALNVAVPLQQRYGSLPVLWRAQGVALVLTLPFGLANAGDITGGWRATLSMLALGVLGTALAYVAMANNA
;
A
#
# COMPACT_ATOMS: atom_id res chain seq x y z
N MET A 1 10.46 -43.55 -31.32
CA MET A 1 9.98 -42.26 -31.85
C MET A 1 9.52 -41.41 -30.68
N THR A 2 10.39 -40.53 -30.18
CA THR A 2 10.07 -39.57 -29.10
C THR A 2 9.66 -38.26 -29.75
N THR A 3 8.39 -37.90 -29.64
CA THR A 3 7.82 -36.62 -30.07
C THR A 3 8.32 -35.50 -29.16
N THR A 4 9.21 -34.66 -29.67
CA THR A 4 9.64 -33.42 -29.02
C THR A 4 8.46 -32.45 -29.00
N ALA A 5 7.81 -32.27 -27.86
CA ALA A 5 6.76 -31.27 -27.71
C ALA A 5 7.37 -29.88 -27.91
N ALA A 6 6.87 -29.13 -28.90
CA ALA A 6 7.32 -27.76 -29.19
C ALA A 6 7.07 -26.86 -27.98
N ALA A 7 8.07 -26.05 -27.62
CA ALA A 7 7.96 -25.07 -26.55
C ALA A 7 6.83 -24.06 -26.87
N PRO A 8 6.02 -23.64 -25.88
CA PRO A 8 4.95 -22.69 -26.11
C PRO A 8 5.53 -21.35 -26.62
N PRO A 9 4.81 -20.67 -27.54
CA PRO A 9 5.26 -19.39 -28.09
C PRO A 9 5.41 -18.35 -26.99
N ALA A 10 6.45 -17.50 -27.10
CA ALA A 10 6.66 -16.41 -26.18
C ALA A 10 5.45 -15.46 -26.18
N PRO A 11 5.01 -14.96 -25.00
CA PRO A 11 3.87 -14.06 -24.92
C PRO A 11 4.13 -12.79 -25.75
N ALA A 12 3.17 -12.43 -26.61
CA ALA A 12 3.27 -11.26 -27.46
C ALA A 12 3.30 -9.98 -26.62
N VAL A 13 4.32 -9.15 -26.81
CA VAL A 13 4.43 -7.84 -26.16
C VAL A 13 3.58 -6.86 -26.96
N HIS A 14 2.34 -6.63 -26.50
CA HIS A 14 1.49 -5.60 -27.09
C HIS A 14 1.95 -4.21 -26.64
N PRO A 15 2.02 -3.21 -27.54
CA PRO A 15 2.32 -1.83 -27.15
C PRO A 15 1.26 -1.32 -26.17
N MET A 16 1.70 -0.71 -25.07
CA MET A 16 0.80 -0.16 -24.06
C MET A 16 -0.11 0.89 -24.69
N THR A 17 -1.42 0.70 -24.53
CA THR A 17 -2.42 1.68 -24.97
C THR A 17 -2.47 2.86 -24.01
N GLY A 18 -3.09 3.98 -24.41
CA GLY A 18 -3.31 5.12 -23.50
C GLY A 18 -4.15 4.74 -22.26
N ALA A 19 -5.05 3.76 -22.40
CA ALA A 19 -5.81 3.21 -21.28
C ALA A 19 -4.91 2.44 -20.30
N ASP A 20 -3.88 1.74 -20.79
CA ASP A 20 -2.92 1.05 -19.92
C ASP A 20 -2.11 2.05 -19.10
N TRP A 21 -1.60 3.13 -19.71
CA TRP A 21 -0.92 4.20 -18.97
C TRP A 21 -1.80 4.82 -17.89
N ALA A 22 -3.08 5.08 -18.19
CA ALA A 22 -4.02 5.59 -17.19
C ALA A 22 -4.24 4.61 -16.03
N ARG A 23 -4.29 3.29 -16.30
CA ARG A 23 -4.42 2.24 -15.27
C ARG A 23 -3.22 2.19 -14.32
N TRP A 24 -2.02 2.55 -14.79
CA TRP A 24 -0.82 2.64 -13.95
C TRP A 24 -0.70 3.99 -13.24
N ALA A 25 -1.04 5.09 -13.92
CA ALA A 25 -0.90 6.44 -13.38
C ALA A 25 -1.91 6.72 -12.25
N LEU A 26 -3.13 6.20 -12.35
CA LEU A 26 -4.19 6.48 -11.38
C LEU A 26 -3.86 5.97 -9.96
N PRO A 27 -3.47 4.70 -9.74
CA PRO A 27 -3.03 4.24 -8.42
C PRO A 27 -1.77 4.98 -7.93
N GLY A 28 -0.83 5.29 -8.85
CA GLY A 28 0.38 6.05 -8.52
C GLY A 28 0.06 7.44 -7.98
N ALA A 29 -0.88 8.15 -8.60
CA ALA A 29 -1.34 9.47 -8.14
C ALA A 29 -2.10 9.38 -6.80
N VAL A 30 -3.01 8.42 -6.67
CA VAL A 30 -3.83 8.27 -5.45
C VAL A 30 -2.99 7.84 -4.24
N TRP A 31 -2.04 6.91 -4.43
CA TRP A 31 -1.18 6.47 -3.34
C TRP A 31 -0.02 7.44 -3.09
N GLY A 32 0.50 8.11 -4.12
CA GLY A 32 1.50 9.17 -3.95
C GLY A 32 0.98 10.37 -3.15
N THR A 33 -0.26 10.79 -3.41
CA THR A 33 -0.91 11.89 -2.66
C THR A 33 -1.32 11.50 -1.24
N SER A 34 -1.29 10.20 -0.89
CA SER A 34 -1.68 9.75 0.45
C SER A 34 -0.79 10.34 1.55
N PHE A 35 0.51 10.51 1.30
CA PHE A 35 1.45 11.09 2.27
C PHE A 35 1.18 12.58 2.51
N PHE A 36 0.78 13.31 1.47
CA PHE A 36 0.33 14.69 1.64
C PHE A 36 -0.91 14.76 2.54
N PHE A 37 -1.90 13.89 2.35
CA PHE A 37 -3.09 13.85 3.20
C PHE A 37 -2.81 13.36 4.62
N ILE A 38 -1.80 12.51 4.84
CA ILE A 38 -1.39 12.11 6.19
C ILE A 38 -0.81 13.32 6.92
N ALA A 39 0.14 14.04 6.30
CA ALA A 39 0.72 15.24 6.88
C ALA A 39 -0.35 16.29 7.25
N GLU A 40 -1.29 16.57 6.35
CA GLU A 40 -2.39 17.50 6.63
C GLU A 40 -3.39 16.96 7.68
N ALA A 41 -3.58 15.64 7.78
CA ALA A 41 -4.40 15.05 8.83
C ALA A 41 -3.73 15.13 10.22
N LEU A 42 -2.40 15.08 10.29
CA LEU A 42 -1.64 15.17 11.55
C LEU A 42 -1.78 16.53 12.25
N ASP A 43 -2.21 17.57 11.55
CA ASP A 43 -2.54 18.88 12.15
C ASP A 43 -3.80 18.83 13.04
N GLY A 44 -4.70 17.89 12.77
CA GLY A 44 -5.99 17.75 13.45
C GLY A 44 -6.19 16.45 14.23
N PHE A 45 -5.39 15.43 13.94
CA PHE A 45 -5.54 14.09 14.48
C PHE A 45 -4.19 13.54 14.96
N PRO A 46 -4.14 12.94 16.16
CA PRO A 46 -2.96 12.20 16.59
C PRO A 46 -2.60 11.07 15.62
N ALA A 47 -1.32 10.76 15.44
CA ALA A 47 -0.85 9.70 14.55
C ALA A 47 -1.54 8.34 14.82
N ALA A 48 -1.80 8.01 16.09
CA ALA A 48 -2.51 6.80 16.50
C ALA A 48 -3.99 6.74 16.05
N VAL A 49 -4.61 7.89 15.75
CA VAL A 49 -5.99 8.03 15.29
C VAL A 49 -6.08 7.97 13.76
N VAL A 50 -5.06 8.45 13.05
CA VAL A 50 -5.05 8.50 11.58
C VAL A 50 -5.28 7.12 10.96
N THR A 51 -4.58 6.09 11.43
CA THR A 51 -4.68 4.74 10.86
C THR A 51 -6.05 4.10 11.06
N PRO A 52 -6.61 3.97 12.27
CA PRO A 52 -7.94 3.39 12.45
C PRO A 52 -9.03 4.17 11.70
N LEU A 53 -8.93 5.51 11.61
CA LEU A 53 -9.84 6.29 10.76
C LEU A 53 -9.69 5.96 9.27
N ARG A 54 -8.45 5.93 8.75
CA ARG A 54 -8.18 5.56 7.35
C ARG A 54 -8.73 4.19 7.00
N VAL A 55 -8.41 3.16 7.80
CA VAL A 55 -8.86 1.79 7.51
C VAL A 55 -10.34 1.60 7.80
N GLY A 56 -10.90 2.30 8.78
CA GLY A 56 -12.33 2.29 9.10
C GLY A 56 -13.18 2.89 7.99
N LEU A 57 -12.81 4.07 7.50
CA LEU A 57 -13.46 4.71 6.35
C LEU A 57 -13.37 3.81 5.12
N GLY A 58 -12.18 3.27 4.82
CA GLY A 58 -12.01 2.33 3.71
C GLY A 58 -12.86 1.07 3.86
N PHE A 59 -12.94 0.49 5.07
CA PHE A 59 -13.77 -0.67 5.38
C PHE A 59 -15.26 -0.39 5.16
N LEU A 60 -15.75 0.77 5.62
CA LEU A 60 -17.14 1.19 5.44
C LEU A 60 -17.45 1.41 3.95
N THR A 61 -16.60 2.16 3.24
CA THR A 61 -16.80 2.44 1.81
C THR A 61 -16.75 1.17 0.96
N LEU A 62 -15.74 0.30 1.15
CA LEU A 62 -15.69 -0.99 0.44
C LEU A 62 -16.89 -1.89 0.80
N GLY A 63 -17.37 -1.80 2.04
CA GLY A 63 -18.55 -2.52 2.51
C GLY A 63 -19.84 -2.15 1.75
N LEU A 64 -19.93 -0.95 1.17
CA LEU A 64 -21.08 -0.54 0.34
C LEU A 64 -21.17 -1.38 -0.94
N PHE A 65 -20.03 -1.83 -1.48
CA PHE A 65 -19.99 -2.62 -2.71
C PHE A 65 -20.35 -4.09 -2.42
N PRO A 66 -21.41 -4.66 -3.02
CA PRO A 66 -21.79 -6.06 -2.80
C PRO A 66 -20.66 -7.05 -3.16
N ALA A 67 -19.85 -6.71 -4.17
CA ALA A 67 -18.72 -7.52 -4.62
C ALA A 67 -17.71 -7.80 -3.49
N ALA A 68 -17.49 -6.86 -2.56
CA ALA A 68 -16.59 -7.08 -1.42
C ALA A 68 -17.13 -8.12 -0.42
N ARG A 69 -18.45 -8.21 -0.28
CA ARG A 69 -19.12 -9.06 0.73
C ARG A 69 -19.48 -10.46 0.23
N ARG A 70 -19.70 -10.62 -1.08
CA ARG A 70 -20.23 -11.85 -1.70
C ARG A 70 -19.29 -13.05 -1.58
N THR A 71 -18.00 -12.88 -1.84
CA THR A 71 -17.05 -14.01 -1.80
C THR A 71 -16.71 -14.36 -0.36
N ARG A 72 -16.87 -15.63 0.03
CA ARG A 72 -16.47 -16.14 1.35
C ARG A 72 -15.06 -16.71 1.29
N VAL A 73 -14.21 -16.28 2.22
CA VAL A 73 -12.88 -16.87 2.40
C VAL A 73 -13.02 -18.18 3.19
N THR A 74 -12.43 -19.25 2.68
CA THR A 74 -12.45 -20.59 3.29
C THR A 74 -11.58 -20.67 4.54
N GLY A 75 -11.88 -21.58 5.46
CA GLY A 75 -11.22 -21.69 6.77
C GLY A 75 -9.69 -21.71 6.72
N ALA A 76 -9.10 -22.45 5.76
CA ALA A 76 -7.65 -22.58 5.60
C ALA A 76 -6.93 -21.26 5.26
N ASP A 77 -7.62 -20.26 4.69
CA ASP A 77 -7.03 -18.99 4.27
C ASP A 77 -7.41 -17.82 5.19
N ARG A 78 -8.22 -18.07 6.24
CA ARG A 78 -8.57 -17.04 7.23
C ARG A 78 -7.35 -16.50 7.96
N TRP A 79 -6.40 -17.36 8.32
CA TRP A 79 -5.16 -16.93 8.97
C TRP A 79 -4.31 -16.05 8.03
N ARG A 80 -4.33 -16.32 6.72
CA ARG A 80 -3.62 -15.50 5.72
C ARG A 80 -4.27 -14.12 5.58
N ILE A 81 -5.59 -14.02 5.68
CA ILE A 81 -6.30 -12.74 5.74
C ILE A 81 -5.95 -11.97 7.02
N ILE A 82 -5.89 -12.65 8.16
CA ILE A 82 -5.45 -12.01 9.43
C ILE A 82 -4.02 -11.50 9.28
N LEU A 83 -3.12 -12.34 8.76
CA LEU A 83 -1.75 -11.96 8.47
C LEU A 83 -1.72 -10.71 7.57
N LEU A 84 -2.44 -10.72 6.43
CA LEU A 84 -2.52 -9.57 5.54
C LEU A 84 -3.06 -8.32 6.23
N GLY A 85 -4.12 -8.43 7.04
CA GLY A 85 -4.62 -7.31 7.83
C GLY A 85 -3.54 -6.72 8.74
N THR A 86 -2.69 -7.55 9.33
CA THR A 86 -1.59 -7.12 10.18
C THR A 86 -0.42 -6.52 9.41
N ILE A 87 0.15 -7.26 8.46
CA ILE A 87 1.41 -6.90 7.77
C ILE A 87 1.21 -5.98 6.57
N TRP A 88 -0.02 -5.87 6.04
CA TRP A 88 -0.30 -4.99 4.91
C TRP A 88 -0.99 -3.70 5.32
N MET A 89 -1.81 -3.75 6.37
CA MET A 89 -2.65 -2.62 6.75
C MET A 89 -2.26 -2.11 8.14
N ALA A 90 -2.49 -2.88 9.21
CA ALA A 90 -2.37 -2.40 10.58
C ALA A 90 -0.99 -1.82 10.90
N ILE A 91 0.08 -2.58 10.68
CA ILE A 91 1.44 -2.16 11.02
C ILE A 91 1.93 -1.08 10.04
N PRO A 92 2.08 -1.34 8.72
CA PRO A 92 2.70 -0.36 7.84
C PRO A 92 1.90 0.93 7.72
N LEU A 93 0.56 0.90 7.73
CA LEU A 93 -0.24 2.13 7.69
C LEU A 93 -0.22 2.90 9.03
N SER A 94 0.21 2.29 10.13
CA SER A 94 0.48 3.00 11.39
C SER A 94 1.86 3.63 11.38
N LEU A 95 2.87 2.97 10.79
CA LEU A 95 4.23 3.49 10.74
C LEU A 95 4.34 4.81 9.99
N PHE A 96 3.54 5.03 8.93
CA PHE A 96 3.59 6.27 8.14
C PHE A 96 3.20 7.54 8.92
N PRO A 97 2.04 7.62 9.60
CA PRO A 97 1.72 8.78 10.45
C PRO A 97 2.77 9.08 11.53
N PHE A 98 3.34 8.06 12.18
CA PHE A 98 4.42 8.27 13.16
C PHE A 98 5.74 8.72 12.51
N ALA A 99 6.04 8.22 11.30
CA ALA A 99 7.20 8.67 10.55
C ALA A 99 7.08 10.13 10.12
N GLU A 100 5.89 10.54 9.65
CA GLU A 100 5.64 11.89 9.15
C GLU A 100 5.65 12.99 10.22
N GLN A 101 5.57 12.62 11.50
CA GLN A 101 5.87 13.55 12.60
C GLN A 101 7.35 13.99 12.62
N HIS A 102 8.23 13.28 11.93
CA HIS A 102 9.68 13.49 11.98
C HIS A 102 10.35 13.51 10.59
N VAL A 103 9.56 13.37 9.51
CA VAL A 103 10.02 13.28 8.12
C VAL A 103 8.97 13.94 7.24
N SER A 104 9.38 14.72 6.26
CA SER A 104 8.42 15.35 5.35
C SER A 104 7.64 14.34 4.52
N SER A 105 6.37 14.62 4.21
CA SER A 105 5.54 13.78 3.34
C SER A 105 6.15 13.56 1.96
N SER A 106 6.92 14.52 1.45
CA SER A 106 7.70 14.37 0.21
C SER A 106 8.75 13.27 0.34
N VAL A 107 9.54 13.26 1.42
CA VAL A 107 10.54 12.20 1.67
C VAL A 107 9.87 10.86 1.91
N THR A 108 8.76 10.84 2.65
CA THR A 108 7.96 9.64 2.86
C THR A 108 7.46 9.04 1.54
N GLY A 109 6.90 9.86 0.66
CA GLY A 109 6.43 9.41 -0.66
C GLY A 109 7.56 8.91 -1.57
N MET A 110 8.71 9.58 -1.55
CA MET A 110 9.89 9.18 -2.30
C MET A 110 10.40 7.81 -1.83
N LEU A 111 10.62 7.64 -0.53
CA LEU A 111 11.05 6.37 0.04
C LEU A 111 10.03 5.26 -0.25
N ASN A 112 8.72 5.55 -0.14
CA ASN A 112 7.68 4.59 -0.45
C ASN A 112 7.72 4.10 -1.92
N GLY A 113 8.20 4.94 -2.85
CA GLY A 113 8.48 4.55 -4.23
C GLY A 113 9.43 3.34 -4.37
N GLY A 114 10.24 3.07 -3.34
CA GLY A 114 11.09 1.88 -3.24
C GLY A 114 10.36 0.56 -2.97
N THR A 115 9.04 0.56 -2.74
CA THR A 115 8.25 -0.67 -2.46
C THR A 115 8.56 -1.84 -3.41
N PRO A 116 8.67 -1.66 -4.75
CA PRO A 116 8.94 -2.76 -5.67
C PRO A 116 10.27 -3.48 -5.40
N ILE A 117 11.26 -2.79 -4.81
CA ILE A 117 12.56 -3.37 -4.43
C ILE A 117 12.35 -4.40 -3.33
N PHE A 118 11.63 -4.01 -2.26
CA PHE A 118 11.35 -4.90 -1.13
C PHE A 118 10.47 -6.08 -1.54
N VAL A 119 9.46 -5.84 -2.38
CA VAL A 119 8.63 -6.92 -2.95
C VAL A 119 9.47 -7.92 -3.73
N THR A 120 10.40 -7.44 -4.55
CA THR A 120 11.30 -8.28 -5.35
C THR A 120 12.28 -9.06 -4.49
N ILE A 121 12.88 -8.43 -3.48
CA ILE A 121 13.80 -9.08 -2.53
C ILE A 121 13.09 -10.22 -1.80
N VAL A 122 11.89 -9.94 -1.26
CA VAL A 122 11.11 -10.96 -0.55
C VAL A 122 10.67 -12.08 -1.50
N ALA A 123 10.23 -11.75 -2.72
CA ALA A 123 9.88 -12.75 -3.73
C ALA A 123 11.06 -13.67 -4.06
N ALA A 124 12.25 -13.10 -4.28
CA ALA A 124 13.48 -13.84 -4.57
C ALA A 124 13.90 -14.75 -3.40
N ALA A 125 13.79 -14.24 -2.16
CA ALA A 125 14.08 -15.01 -0.96
C ALA A 125 13.11 -16.19 -0.78
N LEU A 126 11.80 -15.97 -0.96
CA LEU A 126 10.77 -16.99 -0.87
C LEU A 126 10.90 -18.05 -1.99
N ALA A 127 11.20 -17.61 -3.21
CA ALA A 127 11.37 -18.50 -4.37
C ALA A 127 12.75 -19.17 -4.44
N ARG A 128 13.72 -18.73 -3.61
CA ARG A 128 15.14 -19.10 -3.67
C ARG A 128 15.73 -18.99 -5.08
N ARG A 129 15.32 -17.95 -5.82
CA ARG A 129 15.73 -17.69 -7.21
C ARG A 129 16.00 -16.21 -7.39
N ALA A 130 17.08 -15.89 -8.11
CA ALA A 130 17.43 -14.51 -8.41
C ALA A 130 16.39 -13.87 -9.35
N PRO A 131 16.09 -12.57 -9.19
CA PRO A 131 15.24 -11.84 -10.11
C PRO A 131 15.91 -11.70 -11.48
N HIS A 132 15.10 -11.57 -12.53
CA HIS A 132 15.61 -11.44 -13.89
C HIS A 132 16.38 -10.11 -14.07
N ALA A 133 17.46 -10.11 -14.86
CA ALA A 133 18.32 -8.93 -15.04
C ALA A 133 17.54 -7.67 -15.46
N ARG A 134 16.55 -7.82 -16.36
CA ARG A 134 15.68 -6.70 -16.78
C ARG A 134 14.88 -6.08 -15.62
N GLN A 135 14.43 -6.90 -14.66
CA GLN A 135 13.70 -6.41 -13.47
C GLN A 135 14.64 -5.61 -12.56
N VAL A 136 15.87 -6.10 -12.37
CA VAL A 136 16.90 -5.38 -11.60
C VAL A 136 17.21 -4.03 -12.23
N VAL A 137 17.39 -3.96 -13.55
CA VAL A 137 17.61 -2.70 -14.26
C VAL A 137 16.43 -1.74 -14.08
N GLY A 138 15.19 -2.21 -14.20
CA GLY A 138 14.01 -1.37 -13.96
C GLY A 138 13.93 -0.82 -12.54
N LEU A 139 14.29 -1.64 -11.53
CA LEU A 139 14.34 -1.21 -10.12
C LEU A 139 15.42 -0.16 -9.89
N LEU A 140 16.61 -0.34 -10.47
CA LEU A 140 17.71 0.63 -10.35
C LEU A 140 17.36 1.96 -11.03
N LEU A 141 16.73 1.93 -12.20
CA LEU A 141 16.25 3.14 -12.88
C LEU A 141 15.16 3.86 -12.07
N GLY A 142 14.21 3.13 -11.50
CA GLY A 142 13.19 3.69 -10.61
C GLY A 142 13.79 4.33 -9.36
N LEU A 143 14.75 3.65 -8.73
CA LEU A 143 15.47 4.18 -7.57
C LEU A 143 16.28 5.43 -7.93
N ALA A 144 16.96 5.44 -9.08
CA ALA A 144 17.68 6.62 -9.55
C ALA A 144 16.74 7.83 -9.73
N GLY A 145 15.54 7.61 -10.30
CA GLY A 145 14.51 8.64 -10.41
C GLY A 145 14.09 9.20 -9.04
N VAL A 146 13.85 8.32 -8.05
CA VAL A 146 13.53 8.73 -6.68
C VAL A 146 14.66 9.56 -6.06
N VAL A 147 15.92 9.12 -6.20
CA VAL A 147 17.09 9.83 -5.67
C VAL A 147 17.24 11.21 -6.31
N LEU A 148 17.05 11.32 -7.63
CA LEU A 148 17.11 12.60 -8.35
C LEU A 148 16.04 13.60 -7.89
N ILE A 149 14.84 13.11 -7.56
CA ILE A 149 13.77 13.95 -7.00
C ILE A 149 14.07 14.32 -5.53
N ALA A 150 14.75 13.44 -4.79
CA ALA A 150 15.05 13.62 -3.36
C ALA A 150 16.26 14.52 -3.07
N LEU A 151 17.24 14.56 -3.97
CA LEU A 151 18.49 15.29 -3.82
C LEU A 151 18.30 16.77 -3.40
N PRO A 152 17.37 17.54 -4.01
CA PRO A 152 17.13 18.93 -3.61
C PRO A 152 16.55 19.11 -2.20
N THR A 153 15.81 18.11 -1.69
CA THR A 153 15.14 18.15 -0.37
C THR A 153 15.95 17.49 0.74
N ALA A 154 17.07 16.86 0.42
CA ALA A 154 17.94 16.19 1.39
C ALA A 154 18.73 17.16 2.29
N GLY A 155 18.85 18.43 1.90
CA GLY A 155 19.62 19.45 2.62
C GLY A 155 18.88 20.16 3.76
N ASP A 156 17.58 19.97 3.91
CA ASP A 156 16.73 20.82 4.77
C ASP A 156 16.84 20.50 6.28
N GLY A 157 17.69 19.55 6.70
CA GLY A 157 18.00 19.26 8.12
C GLY A 157 16.83 18.76 8.99
N GLY A 158 15.61 18.68 8.46
CA GLY A 158 14.38 18.39 9.20
C GLY A 158 13.97 16.91 9.29
N ASN A 159 14.72 15.99 8.68
CA ASN A 159 14.35 14.57 8.64
C ASN A 159 15.15 13.74 9.66
N SER A 160 14.46 13.05 10.56
CA SER A 160 15.11 12.17 11.53
C SER A 160 15.42 10.78 10.96
N LEU A 161 16.55 10.18 11.38
CA LEU A 161 16.87 8.79 11.08
C LEU A 161 15.81 7.82 11.61
N GLY A 162 15.19 8.14 12.75
CA GLY A 162 14.11 7.34 13.34
C GLY A 162 12.90 7.23 12.42
N GLY A 163 12.41 8.36 11.90
CA GLY A 163 11.26 8.37 10.98
C GLY A 163 11.57 7.67 9.65
N ILE A 164 12.78 7.83 9.11
CA ILE A 164 13.23 7.07 7.93
C ILE A 164 13.22 5.56 8.23
N GLY A 165 13.69 5.16 9.42
CA GLY A 165 13.64 3.76 9.86
C GLY A 165 12.22 3.17 9.90
N LEU A 166 11.23 3.94 10.36
CA LEU A 166 9.82 3.53 10.36
C LEU A 166 9.29 3.31 8.93
N ILE A 167 9.67 4.17 7.99
CA ILE A 167 9.27 4.05 6.58
C ILE A 167 9.89 2.80 5.95
N LEU A 168 11.19 2.58 6.15
CA LEU A 168 11.87 1.38 5.64
C LEU A 168 11.28 0.10 6.24
N LEU A 169 10.92 0.12 7.52
CA LEU A 169 10.23 -1.00 8.16
C LEU A 169 8.85 -1.25 7.51
N ALA A 170 8.08 -0.21 7.22
CA ALA A 170 6.80 -0.34 6.50
C ALA A 170 6.99 -0.98 5.11
N LEU A 171 8.06 -0.63 4.40
CA LEU A 171 8.38 -1.23 3.09
C LEU A 171 8.73 -2.71 3.16
N VAL A 172 9.44 -3.14 4.21
CA VAL A 172 9.69 -4.56 4.47
C VAL A 172 8.37 -5.30 4.66
N PHE A 173 7.47 -4.75 5.47
CA PHE A 173 6.12 -5.30 5.67
C PHE A 173 5.34 -5.39 4.35
N TYR A 174 5.38 -4.36 3.51
CA TYR A 174 4.79 -4.39 2.16
C TYR A 174 5.39 -5.47 1.26
N GLY A 175 6.71 -5.70 1.35
CA GLY A 175 7.38 -6.77 0.62
C GLY A 175 6.78 -8.15 0.90
N PHE A 176 6.57 -8.48 2.17
CA PHE A 176 5.90 -9.72 2.57
C PHE A 176 4.41 -9.71 2.23
N ALA A 177 3.72 -8.62 2.54
CA ALA A 177 2.29 -8.48 2.33
C ALA A 177 1.89 -8.72 0.88
N LEU A 178 2.57 -8.08 -0.08
CA LEU A 178 2.18 -8.13 -1.48
C LEU A 178 2.45 -9.52 -2.10
N ASN A 179 3.48 -10.24 -1.62
CA ASN A 179 3.73 -11.63 -2.03
C ASN A 179 2.63 -12.60 -1.52
N VAL A 180 2.02 -12.31 -0.37
CA VAL A 180 0.88 -13.10 0.15
C VAL A 180 -0.45 -12.63 -0.46
N ALA A 181 -0.59 -11.34 -0.74
CA ALA A 181 -1.84 -10.73 -1.20
C ALA A 181 -2.20 -11.19 -2.61
N VAL A 182 -1.23 -11.22 -3.54
CA VAL A 182 -1.49 -11.50 -4.96
C VAL A 182 -2.21 -12.85 -5.16
N PRO A 183 -1.73 -14.00 -4.61
CA PRO A 183 -2.43 -15.28 -4.75
C PRO A 183 -3.84 -15.28 -4.13
N LEU A 184 -4.01 -14.59 -2.99
CA LEU A 184 -5.32 -14.51 -2.33
C LEU A 184 -6.30 -13.68 -3.14
N GLN A 185 -5.85 -12.56 -3.71
CA GLN A 185 -6.68 -11.70 -4.56
C GLN A 185 -7.07 -12.41 -5.86
N GLN A 186 -6.18 -13.20 -6.45
CA GLN A 186 -6.50 -14.03 -7.62
C GLN A 186 -7.55 -15.11 -7.29
N ARG A 187 -7.53 -15.65 -6.07
CA ARG A 187 -8.45 -16.72 -5.66
C ARG A 187 -9.83 -16.22 -5.22
N TYR A 188 -9.90 -15.10 -4.51
CA TYR A 188 -11.14 -14.61 -3.88
C TYR A 188 -11.64 -13.27 -4.45
N GLY A 189 -10.88 -12.64 -5.33
CA GLY A 189 -11.07 -11.27 -5.76
C GLY A 189 -10.35 -10.27 -4.86
N SER A 190 -9.95 -9.14 -5.42
CA SER A 190 -9.26 -8.07 -4.69
C SER A 190 -10.14 -7.43 -3.61
N LEU A 191 -11.38 -7.06 -3.95
CA LEU A 191 -12.30 -6.39 -3.02
C LEU A 191 -12.62 -7.23 -1.77
N PRO A 192 -12.96 -8.54 -1.88
CA PRO A 192 -13.20 -9.39 -0.71
C PRO A 192 -11.99 -9.55 0.23
N VAL A 193 -10.78 -9.61 -0.34
CA VAL A 193 -9.53 -9.74 0.43
C VAL A 193 -9.23 -8.42 1.16
N LEU A 194 -9.28 -7.31 0.44
CA LEU A 194 -9.01 -5.98 0.96
C LEU A 194 -9.98 -5.57 2.07
N TRP A 195 -11.28 -5.77 1.84
CA TRP A 195 -12.30 -5.44 2.84
C TRP A 195 -12.08 -6.20 4.16
N ARG A 196 -11.72 -7.49 4.10
CA ARG A 196 -11.43 -8.28 5.31
C ARG A 196 -10.11 -7.89 5.96
N ALA A 197 -9.07 -7.62 5.18
CA ALA A 197 -7.79 -7.15 5.69
C ALA A 197 -7.94 -5.81 6.42
N GLN A 198 -8.74 -4.87 5.87
CA GLN A 198 -9.10 -3.62 6.54
C GLN A 198 -9.90 -3.86 7.82
N GLY A 199 -10.85 -4.80 7.81
CA GLY A 199 -11.60 -5.16 9.02
C GLY A 199 -10.69 -5.68 10.14
N VAL A 200 -9.73 -6.55 9.81
CA VAL A 200 -8.70 -7.01 10.76
C VAL A 200 -7.86 -5.83 11.25
N ALA A 201 -7.39 -4.98 10.35
CA ALA A 201 -6.56 -3.83 10.71
C ALA A 201 -7.30 -2.86 11.62
N LEU A 202 -8.59 -2.62 11.36
CA LEU A 202 -9.45 -1.78 12.18
C LEU A 202 -9.54 -2.35 13.59
N VAL A 203 -9.83 -3.65 13.75
CA VAL A 203 -9.90 -4.28 15.07
C VAL A 203 -8.57 -4.15 15.83
N LEU A 204 -7.43 -4.33 15.15
CA LEU A 204 -6.11 -4.23 15.78
C LEU A 204 -5.70 -2.81 16.14
N THR A 205 -6.10 -1.81 15.34
CA THR A 205 -5.67 -0.40 15.51
C THR A 205 -6.66 0.44 16.32
N LEU A 206 -7.93 0.03 16.38
CA LEU A 206 -9.00 0.77 17.06
C LEU A 206 -8.72 1.05 18.56
N PRO A 207 -8.18 0.11 19.36
CA PRO A 207 -7.87 0.40 20.77
C PRO A 207 -6.86 1.55 20.92
N PHE A 208 -5.86 1.63 20.04
CA PHE A 208 -4.88 2.71 20.05
C PHE A 208 -5.49 4.04 19.62
N GLY A 209 -6.39 4.04 18.63
CA GLY A 209 -7.13 5.23 18.23
C GLY A 209 -8.05 5.75 19.34
N LEU A 210 -8.80 4.86 20.00
CA LEU A 210 -9.68 5.23 21.11
C LEU A 210 -8.91 5.77 22.31
N ALA A 211 -7.75 5.19 22.64
CA ALA A 211 -6.91 5.67 23.73
C ALA A 211 -6.38 7.09 23.51
N ASN A 212 -6.26 7.54 22.26
CA ASN A 212 -5.77 8.87 21.89
C ASN A 212 -6.89 9.77 21.34
N ALA A 213 -8.17 9.38 21.47
CA ALA A 213 -9.28 10.13 20.91
C ALA A 213 -9.50 11.48 21.62
N GLY A 214 -9.05 11.63 22.86
CA GLY A 214 -9.13 12.88 23.62
C GLY A 214 -8.23 14.00 23.07
N ASP A 215 -7.19 13.65 22.32
CA ASP A 215 -6.22 14.60 21.78
C ASP A 215 -6.59 15.08 20.36
N ILE A 216 -7.81 14.77 19.89
CA ILE A 216 -8.30 15.21 18.58
C ILE A 216 -8.67 16.69 18.67
N THR A 217 -7.93 17.52 17.93
CA THR A 217 -8.21 18.96 17.76
C THR A 217 -9.16 19.21 16.58
N GLY A 218 -9.12 18.33 15.57
CA GLY A 218 -9.97 18.38 14.38
C GLY A 218 -9.57 19.49 13.40
N GLY A 219 -10.56 20.18 12.83
CA GLY A 219 -10.36 21.19 11.80
C GLY A 219 -10.77 20.69 10.40
N TRP A 220 -11.27 21.62 9.58
CA TRP A 220 -11.90 21.27 8.30
C TRP A 220 -10.89 20.66 7.31
N ARG A 221 -9.67 21.20 7.24
CA ARG A 221 -8.61 20.70 6.32
C ARG A 221 -8.15 19.31 6.69
N ALA A 222 -7.83 19.08 7.97
CA ALA A 222 -7.44 17.77 8.48
C ALA A 222 -8.57 16.73 8.28
N THR A 223 -9.82 17.13 8.53
CA THR A 223 -10.99 16.24 8.36
C THR A 223 -11.20 15.87 6.89
N LEU A 224 -11.14 16.83 5.97
CA LEU A 224 -11.25 16.54 4.53
C LEU A 224 -10.09 15.68 4.03
N SER A 225 -8.88 15.93 4.52
CA SER A 225 -7.71 15.09 4.19
C SER A 225 -7.88 13.68 4.71
N MET A 226 -8.44 13.51 5.91
CA MET A 226 -8.73 12.20 6.48
C MET A 226 -9.81 11.45 5.69
N LEU A 227 -10.87 12.15 5.27
CA LEU A 227 -11.91 11.60 4.39
C LEU A 227 -11.34 11.21 3.02
N ALA A 228 -10.52 12.07 2.42
CA ALA A 228 -9.84 11.79 1.17
C ALA A 228 -8.95 10.55 1.29
N LEU A 229 -8.15 10.47 2.36
CA LEU A 229 -7.25 9.33 2.61
C LEU A 229 -8.02 8.02 2.77
N GLY A 230 -9.12 8.03 3.54
CA GLY A 230 -9.95 6.84 3.76
C GLY A 230 -10.74 6.40 2.53
N VAL A 231 -11.49 7.33 1.93
CA VAL A 231 -12.46 7.04 0.86
C VAL A 231 -11.78 6.94 -0.51
N LEU A 232 -11.00 7.95 -0.90
CA LEU A 232 -10.32 7.96 -2.20
C LEU A 232 -9.10 7.03 -2.18
N GLY A 233 -8.25 7.19 -1.16
CA GLY A 233 -6.99 6.47 -1.03
C GLY A 233 -7.14 4.96 -0.82
N THR A 234 -8.23 4.53 -0.18
CA THR A 234 -8.35 3.15 0.33
C THR A 234 -9.58 2.39 -0.12
N ALA A 235 -10.55 3.01 -0.81
CA ALA A 235 -11.70 2.28 -1.36
C ALA A 235 -11.83 2.49 -2.86
N LEU A 236 -11.88 3.74 -3.33
CA LEU A 236 -12.09 4.02 -4.74
C LEU A 236 -10.89 3.63 -5.63
N ALA A 237 -9.66 3.78 -5.13
CA ALA A 237 -8.46 3.29 -5.81
C ALA A 237 -8.56 1.77 -6.11
N TYR A 238 -8.97 0.98 -5.11
CA TYR A 238 -9.05 -0.46 -5.26
C TYR A 238 -10.23 -0.91 -6.10
N VAL A 239 -11.37 -0.21 -6.04
CA VAL A 239 -12.51 -0.47 -6.94
C VAL A 239 -12.13 -0.17 -8.39
N ALA A 240 -11.44 0.95 -8.64
CA ALA A 240 -10.94 1.29 -9.96
C ALA A 240 -9.94 0.25 -10.51
N MET A 241 -9.10 -0.33 -9.65
CA MET A 241 -8.21 -1.45 -10.06
C MET A 241 -8.98 -2.76 -10.26
N ALA A 242 -9.97 -3.06 -9.42
CA ALA A 242 -10.70 -4.33 -9.45
C ALA A 242 -11.65 -4.46 -10.65
N ASN A 243 -12.26 -3.36 -11.09
CA ASN A 243 -13.20 -3.37 -12.22
C ASN A 243 -12.49 -3.34 -13.59
N ASN A 244 -11.16 -3.29 -13.60
CA ASN A 244 -10.33 -3.20 -14.82
C ASN A 244 -9.42 -4.44 -15.03
N ALA A 245 -9.63 -5.50 -14.23
CA ALA A 245 -8.98 -6.81 -14.35
C ALA A 245 -10.00 -7.87 -14.76
#